data_AF-A0A7V5KI34-F1
#
_entry.id   AF-A0A7V5KI34-F1
#
_cell.length_a   1.000
_cell.length_b   1.000
_cell.length_c   1.000
_cell.angle_alpha   90.00
_cell.angle_beta   90.00
_cell.angle_gamma   90.00
#
_symmetry.space_group_name_H-M   'P 1'
#
loop_
_entity.id
_entity.type
_entity.pdbx_description
1 polymer ?
#
loop_
_entity_poly.entity_id
_entity_poly.type
_entity_poly.pdbx_seq_one_letter_code
_entity_poly.pdbx_strand_id
1 'polypeptide(L)' 'MEFYDFARGDKVEHPVFGKGSIVDIYGDGEAMKVLVKFSKEIGEKKLAVKYAKLVKLNERARLSADNEQTADSQDNEE' A
#
# COMPACT_ATOMS: atom_id res chain seq x y z
N MET A 1 -18.23 -8.97 2.86
CA MET A 1 -17.85 -7.68 2.28
C MET A 1 -16.35 -7.67 2.16
N GLU A 2 -15.83 -7.47 0.95
CA GLU A 2 -14.40 -7.22 0.78
C GLU A 2 -14.14 -5.74 1.01
N PHE A 3 -13.29 -5.43 2.00
CA PHE A 3 -12.87 -4.08 2.31
C PHE A 3 -11.49 -3.88 1.70
N TYR A 4 -11.40 -2.93 0.78
CA TYR A 4 -10.11 -2.55 0.21
C TYR A 4 -9.47 -1.47 1.09
N ASP A 5 -8.33 -1.78 1.67
CA ASP A 5 -7.58 -0.87 2.54
C ASP A 5 -6.72 0.11 1.72
N PHE A 6 -7.38 1.01 0.99
CA PHE A 6 -6.75 2.09 0.26
C PHE A 6 -7.11 3.44 0.87
N ALA A 7 -6.12 4.30 1.02
CA ALA A 7 -6.27 5.66 1.50
C ALA A 7 -5.66 6.68 0.51
N ARG A 8 -6.14 7.93 0.56
CA ARG A 8 -5.50 9.02 -0.18
C ARG A 8 -4.07 9.19 0.31
N GLY A 9 -3.12 9.28 -0.62
CA GLY A 9 -1.68 9.33 -0.35
C GLY A 9 -0.98 7.97 -0.45
N ASP A 10 -1.70 6.85 -0.49
CA ASP A 10 -1.08 5.54 -0.65
C ASP A 10 -0.40 5.41 -2.01
N LYS A 11 0.82 4.86 -2.00
CA LYS A 11 1.53 4.46 -3.22
C LYS A 11 1.01 3.09 -3.65
N VAL A 12 0.69 2.97 -4.93
CA VAL A 12 0.19 1.73 -5.53
C VAL A 12 0.91 1.43 -6.83
N GLU A 13 0.93 0.16 -7.22
CA GLU A 13 1.41 -0.28 -8.52
C GLU A 13 0.27 -0.93 -9.30
N HIS A 14 0.14 -0.55 -10.56
CA HIS A 14 -0.77 -1.16 -11.53
C HIS A 14 0.04 -1.91 -12.59
N PRO A 15 -0.33 -3.13 -12.97
CA PRO A 15 0.47 -3.96 -13.88
C PRO A 15 0.67 -3.33 -15.28
N VAL A 16 -0.24 -2.47 -15.73
CA VAL A 16 -0.17 -1.81 -17.05
C VAL A 16 0.39 -0.39 -16.97
N PHE A 17 0.11 0.35 -15.89
CA PHE A 17 0.42 1.78 -15.79
C PHE A 17 1.65 2.05 -14.91
N GLY A 18 2.14 1.03 -14.21
CA GLY A 18 3.25 1.14 -13.28
C GLY A 18 2.82 1.79 -11.95
N LYS A 19 3.77 2.52 -11.35
CA LYS A 19 3.62 3.09 -10.01
C LYS A 19 2.84 4.39 -10.06
N GLY A 20 1.96 4.58 -9.08
CA GLY A 20 1.16 5.78 -8.92
C GLY A 20 0.82 6.05 -7.45
N SER A 21 0.18 7.18 -7.20
CA SER A 21 -0.28 7.58 -5.86
C SER A 21 -1.77 7.85 -5.88
N ILE A 22 -2.49 7.35 -4.88
CA ILE A 22 -3.93 7.59 -4.76
C ILE A 22 -4.15 9.05 -4.37
N VAL A 23 -4.84 9.79 -5.24
CA VAL A 23 -5.24 11.18 -5.00
C VAL A 23 -6.62 11.24 -4.37
N ASP A 24 -7.53 10.37 -4.80
CA ASP A 24 -8.92 10.41 -4.36
C ASP A 24 -9.57 9.00 -4.36
N ILE A 25 -10.64 8.85 -3.59
CA ILE A 25 -11.39 7.61 -3.38
C ILE A 25 -12.88 7.92 -3.45
N TYR A 26 -13.62 7.10 -4.19
CA TYR A 26 -15.04 7.27 -4.43
C TYR A 26 -15.78 5.96 -4.16
N GLY A 27 -16.84 6.04 -3.35
CA GLY A 27 -17.65 4.90 -2.97
C GLY A 27 -16.91 3.92 -2.07
N ASP A 28 -17.56 2.80 -1.81
CA ASP A 28 -17.14 1.78 -0.84
C ASP A 28 -17.41 0.36 -1.38
N GLY A 29 -16.78 -0.63 -0.74
CA GLY A 29 -16.93 -2.04 -1.07
C GLY A 29 -16.61 -2.38 -2.52
N GLU A 30 -17.52 -3.07 -3.20
CA GLU A 30 -17.32 -3.58 -4.57
C GLU A 30 -17.39 -2.49 -5.65
N ALA A 31 -18.07 -1.37 -5.36
CA ALA A 31 -18.21 -0.25 -6.28
C ALA A 31 -17.13 0.83 -6.08
N MET A 32 -16.16 0.58 -5.18
CA MET A 32 -15.08 1.50 -4.86
C MET A 32 -14.22 1.80 -6.09
N LYS A 33 -13.99 3.09 -6.32
CA LYS A 33 -13.13 3.63 -7.38
C LYS A 33 -12.07 4.52 -6.76
N VAL A 34 -10.85 4.41 -7.25
CA VAL A 34 -9.73 5.24 -6.80
C VAL A 34 -9.20 6.07 -7.98
N LEU A 35 -8.88 7.33 -7.71
CA LEU A 35 -8.17 8.19 -8.63
C LEU A 35 -6.68 8.06 -8.32
N VAL A 36 -5.93 7.45 -9.23
CA VAL A 36 -4.49 7.26 -9.10
C VAL A 36 -3.79 8.21 -10.05
N LYS A 37 -2.84 8.98 -9.54
CA LYS A 37 -1.92 9.79 -10.32
C LYS A 37 -0.68 8.97 -10.62
N PHE A 38 -0.53 8.60 -11.88
CA PHE A 38 0.63 7.89 -12.40
C PHE A 38 1.72 8.89 -12.87
N SER A 39 2.80 8.36 -13.45
CA SER A 39 3.85 9.16 -14.10
C SER A 39 3.27 10.20 -15.06
N LYS A 40 4.03 11.29 -15.30
CA LYS A 40 3.62 12.45 -16.10
C LYS A 40 3.08 12.08 -17.49
N GLU A 41 3.54 10.99 -18.07
CA GLU A 41 3.10 10.48 -19.38
C GLU A 41 1.70 9.85 -19.36
N ILE A 42 1.31 9.21 -18.25
CA ILE A 42 0.00 8.56 -18.09
C ILE A 42 -1.05 9.53 -17.53
N GLY A 43 -0.63 10.37 -16.58
CA GLY A 43 -1.50 11.30 -15.86
C GLY A 43 -2.38 10.63 -14.80
N GLU A 44 -3.57 11.20 -14.59
CA GLU A 44 -4.53 10.75 -13.58
C GLU A 44 -5.55 9.79 -14.19
N LYS A 45 -5.78 8.64 -13.55
CA LYS A 45 -6.74 7.63 -14.02
C LYS A 45 -7.64 7.19 -12.88
N LYS A 46 -8.94 7.15 -13.17
CA LYS A 46 -9.96 6.60 -12.27
C LYS A 46 -10.13 5.11 -12.54
N LEU A 47 -9.80 4.29 -11.55
CA LEU A 47 -9.80 2.83 -11.67
C LEU A 47 -10.74 2.23 -10.63
N ALA A 48 -11.52 1.23 -11.05
CA ALA A 48 -12.37 0.45 -10.14
C ALA A 48 -11.51 -0.60 -9.45
N VAL A 49 -11.46 -0.56 -8.11
CA VAL A 49 -10.49 -1.34 -7.32
C VAL A 49 -10.61 -2.85 -7.59
N LYS A 50 -11.86 -3.34 -7.68
CA LYS A 50 -12.18 -4.74 -8.00
C LYS A 50 -11.52 -5.28 -9.27
N TYR A 51 -11.32 -4.43 -10.28
CA TYR A 51 -10.78 -4.85 -11.59
C TYR A 51 -9.33 -4.40 -11.82
N ALA A 52 -8.88 -3.38 -11.09
CA ALA A 52 -7.59 -2.73 -11.33
C ALA A 52 -6.40 -3.53 -10.80
N LYS A 53 -6.60 -4.56 -9.97
CA LYS A 53 -5.53 -5.40 -9.40
C LYS A 53 -4.37 -4.56 -8.84
N LEU A 54 -4.71 -3.49 -8.11
CA LEU A 54 -3.73 -2.56 -7.55
C LEU A 54 -2.97 -3.22 -6.41
N VAL A 55 -1.65 -3.10 -6.42
CA VAL A 55 -0.78 -3.57 -5.34
C VAL A 55 -0.35 -2.37 -4.50
N LYS A 56 -0.66 -2.38 -3.21
CA LYS A 56 -0.24 -1.32 -2.28
C LYS A 56 1.26 -1.42 -2.04
N LEU A 57 2.00 -0.39 -2.41
CA LEU A 57 3.44 -0.23 -2.15
C LEU A 57 3.61 0.41 -0.76
N ASN A 58 3.22 -0.32 0.28
CA ASN A 58 3.40 0.17 1.65
C ASN A 58 4.88 0.05 2.03
N GLU A 59 5.53 1.18 2.33
CA GLU A 59 6.95 1.22 2.77
C GLU A 59 7.12 0.71 4.23
N ARG A 60 6.05 0.26 4.90
CA ARG A 60 6.08 -0.27 6.27
C ARG A 60 6.14 -1.79 6.40
N ALA A 61 6.21 -2.55 5.31
CA ALA A 61 6.22 -4.02 5.37
C ALA A 61 7.61 -4.65 5.63
N ARG A 62 8.66 -3.88 5.92
CA ARG A 62 10.02 -4.42 6.12
C ARG A 62 10.74 -4.04 7.42
N LEU A 63 10.07 -3.37 8.37
CA LEU A 63 10.70 -2.91 9.61
C LEU A 63 10.23 -3.63 10.89
N SER A 64 9.59 -4.81 10.79
CA SER A 64 9.14 -5.54 11.98
C SER A 64 9.28 -7.08 11.93
N ALA A 65 10.09 -7.64 11.03
CA ALA A 65 10.25 -9.11 10.96
C ALA A 65 11.61 -9.65 11.47
N ASP A 66 12.60 -8.81 11.74
CA ASP A 66 13.93 -9.27 12.17
C ASP A 66 14.55 -8.32 13.20
N ASN A 67 14.03 -8.33 14.43
CA ASN A 67 14.82 -7.94 15.60
C ASN A 67 14.33 -8.68 16.86
N GLU A 68 14.27 -10.00 16.77
CA GLU A 68 14.43 -10.88 17.94
C GLU A 68 15.83 -11.48 17.86
N GLN A 69 16.83 -10.64 18.06
CA GLN A 69 18.20 -11.06 18.37
C GLN A 69 18.49 -10.70 19.82
N THR A 70 18.35 -11.74 20.65
CA THR A 70 19.28 -12.14 21.71
C THR A 70 19.81 -11.03 22.61
N ALA A 71 19.19 -10.87 23.78
CA ALA A 71 19.95 -10.60 24.99
C ALA A 71 20.14 -11.93 25.73
N ASP A 72 21.08 -12.73 25.21
CA ASP A 72 21.80 -13.71 26.00
C ASP A 72 22.73 -12.91 26.93
N SER A 73 22.59 -13.18 28.23
CA SER A 73 23.61 -12.99 29.28
C SER A 73 24.07 -11.56 29.61
N GLN A 74 23.85 -11.16 30.86
CA GLN A 74 24.89 -10.92 31.90
C GLN A 74 24.43 -9.86 32.91
N ASP A 75 24.25 -10.26 34.17
CA ASP A 75 24.85 -9.66 35.38
C ASP A 75 24.50 -10.62 36.54
N ASN A 76 25.41 -11.48 37.01
CA ASN A 76 26.60 -11.24 37.84
C ASN A 76 26.30 -10.93 39.32
N GLU A 77 26.99 -11.68 40.18
CA GLU A 77 27.22 -11.53 41.64
C GLU A 77 25.98 -11.45 42.55
N GLU A 78 25.83 -12.30 43.58
CA GLU A 78 26.77 -12.64 44.66
C GLU A 78 26.63 -14.10 45.18
#